data_AF-A0A3E0DXL2-F1
#
_entry.id   AF-A0A3E0DXL2-F1
#
_cell.length_a   1.000
_cell.length_b   1.000
_cell.length_c   1.000
_cell.angle_alpha   90.00
_cell.angle_beta   90.00
_cell.angle_gamma   90.00
#
_symmetry.space_group_name_H-M   'P 1'
#
loop_
_entity.id
_entity.type
_entity.pdbx_description
1 polymer ?
#
loop_
_entity_poly.entity_id
_entity_poly.type
_entity_poly.pdbx_seq_one_letter_code
_entity_poly.pdbx_strand_id
1 'polypeptide(L)'
;MKTNKPEKTQNLKDKTTEELVREARVTKDDLQALGPKDANLSDDGGDDEQLIERKRKVDFTGDGLDVPGSELDDQQENIGSEDEENNSYSNADEEER
;
A
#
# COMPACT_ATOMS: atom_id res chain seq x y z
N MET A 1 -37.95 -16.73 17.36
CA MET A 1 -36.53 -17.00 17.04
C MET A 1 -35.78 -15.69 17.22
N LYS A 2 -34.84 -15.60 18.16
CA LYS A 2 -34.02 -14.40 18.35
C LYS A 2 -32.92 -14.44 17.29
N THR A 3 -32.91 -13.49 16.37
CA THR A 3 -31.85 -13.36 15.37
C THR A 3 -30.62 -12.75 16.06
N ASN A 4 -29.57 -13.54 16.22
CA ASN A 4 -28.27 -13.01 16.64
C ASN A 4 -27.70 -12.22 15.45
N LYS A 5 -27.72 -10.90 15.57
CA LYS A 5 -27.05 -9.97 14.67
C LYS A 5 -25.54 -10.16 14.86
N PRO A 6 -24.74 -10.38 13.79
CA PRO A 6 -23.29 -10.48 13.93
C PRO A 6 -22.74 -9.18 14.52
N GLU A 7 -21.94 -9.30 15.56
CA GLU A 7 -21.33 -8.17 16.25
C GLU A 7 -20.32 -7.47 15.32
N LYS A 8 -20.55 -6.16 15.18
CA LYS A 8 -19.64 -5.08 14.77
C LYS A 8 -18.21 -5.52 14.37
N THR A 9 -17.94 -5.57 13.07
CA THR A 9 -16.59 -5.39 12.52
C THR A 9 -16.09 -4.02 12.99
N GLN A 10 -15.17 -4.00 13.96
CA GLN A 10 -14.51 -2.79 14.41
C GLN A 10 -13.68 -2.26 13.23
N ASN A 11 -13.92 -1.02 12.81
CA ASN A 11 -13.24 -0.39 11.68
C ASN A 11 -11.76 -0.20 12.05
N LEU A 12 -10.86 -0.98 11.45
CA LEU A 12 -9.41 -0.92 11.70
C LEU A 12 -8.82 0.48 11.45
N LYS A 13 -9.53 1.32 10.68
CA LYS A 13 -9.15 2.69 10.32
C LYS A 13 -9.17 3.69 11.49
N ASP A 14 -9.86 3.36 12.58
CA ASP A 14 -10.03 4.28 13.72
C ASP A 14 -9.03 4.05 14.86
N LYS A 15 -8.22 2.98 14.79
CA LYS A 15 -7.27 2.63 15.86
C LYS A 15 -5.92 3.31 15.66
N THR A 16 -5.36 3.83 16.75
CA THR A 16 -4.00 4.38 16.76
C THR A 16 -2.94 3.28 16.59
N THR A 17 -1.73 3.65 16.15
CA THR A 17 -0.62 2.67 16.03
C THR A 17 -0.32 2.01 17.38
N GLU A 18 -0.38 2.78 18.46
CA GLU A 18 -0.12 2.31 19.82
C GLU A 18 -1.16 1.28 20.30
N GLU A 19 -2.43 1.47 19.93
CA GLU A 19 -3.49 0.52 20.23
C GLU A 19 -3.31 -0.79 19.46
N LEU A 20 -2.98 -0.70 18.17
CA LEU A 20 -2.71 -1.88 17.33
C LEU A 20 -1.50 -2.67 17.87
N VAL A 21 -0.42 -1.97 18.24
CA VAL A 21 0.78 -2.59 18.83
C VAL A 21 0.44 -3.33 20.13
N ARG A 22 -0.43 -2.76 20.98
CA ARG A 22 -0.86 -3.38 22.25
C ARG A 22 -1.77 -4.59 22.01
N GLU A 23 -2.74 -4.46 21.10
CA GLU A 23 -3.69 -5.53 20.77
C GLU A 23 -2.98 -6.73 20.15
N ALA A 24 -2.08 -6.50 19.20
CA ALA A 24 -1.28 -7.52 18.56
C ALA A 24 -0.11 -8.02 19.44
N ARG A 25 0.11 -7.41 20.61
CA ARG A 25 1.19 -7.75 21.56
C ARG A 25 2.57 -7.76 20.89
N VAL A 26 2.80 -6.79 20.01
CA VAL A 26 4.04 -6.66 19.24
C VAL A 26 5.21 -6.39 20.19
N THR A 27 6.26 -7.17 20.08
CA THR A 27 7.49 -7.01 20.85
C THR A 27 8.44 -6.00 20.18
N LYS A 28 9.53 -5.65 20.86
CA LYS A 28 10.56 -4.79 20.26
C LYS A 28 11.25 -5.46 19.08
N ASP A 29 11.47 -6.77 19.19
CA ASP A 29 12.11 -7.56 18.14
C ASP A 29 11.21 -7.63 16.90
N ASP A 30 9.89 -7.77 17.09
CA ASP A 30 8.92 -7.72 16.00
C ASP A 30 8.92 -6.34 15.31
N LEU A 31 8.96 -5.25 16.08
CA LEU A 31 9.05 -3.89 15.51
C LEU A 31 10.34 -3.69 14.71
N GLN A 32 11.45 -4.29 15.14
CA GLN A 32 12.70 -4.23 14.41
C GLN A 32 12.60 -5.02 13.10
N ALA A 33 12.05 -6.23 13.13
CA ALA A 33 11.88 -7.07 11.94
C ALA A 33 10.89 -6.49 10.91
N LEU A 34 9.94 -5.65 11.34
CA LEU A 34 9.04 -4.92 10.45
C LEU A 34 9.72 -3.75 9.73
N GLY A 35 10.89 -3.33 10.20
CA GLY A 35 11.64 -2.22 9.61
C GLY A 35 10.93 -0.85 9.70
N PRO A 36 11.52 0.17 9.08
CA PRO A 36 10.96 1.52 9.03
C PRO A 36 9.72 1.58 8.13
N LYS A 37 8.56 1.91 8.71
CA LYS A 37 7.26 2.01 8.00
C LYS A 37 7.26 2.91 6.77
N ASP A 38 8.08 3.95 6.77
CA ASP A 38 8.06 5.00 5.74
C ASP A 38 9.04 4.75 4.58
N ALA A 39 9.82 3.66 4.65
CA ALA A 39 10.90 3.39 3.69
C ALA A 39 10.44 2.59 2.46
N ASN A 40 9.31 1.87 2.54
CA ASN A 40 8.84 0.94 1.50
C ASN A 40 9.94 0.00 0.99
N LEU A 41 10.78 -0.48 1.91
CA LEU A 41 11.99 -1.24 1.60
C LEU A 41 11.99 -2.56 2.35
N SER A 42 12.58 -3.62 1.77
CA SER A 42 12.82 -4.84 2.53
C SER A 42 14.00 -4.68 3.48
N ASP A 43 13.91 -5.34 4.65
CA ASP A 43 14.98 -5.40 5.66
C ASP A 43 15.77 -6.72 5.55
N ASP A 44 15.84 -7.29 4.34
CA ASP A 44 16.50 -8.57 4.07
C ASP A 44 17.97 -8.43 3.60
N GLY A 45 18.48 -7.19 3.57
CA GLY A 45 19.84 -6.87 3.10
C GLY A 45 19.99 -7.05 1.58
N GLY A 46 18.92 -6.83 0.83
CA GLY A 46 18.91 -6.84 -0.62
C GLY A 46 19.61 -5.63 -1.26
N ASP A 47 19.61 -5.60 -2.60
CA ASP A 47 20.23 -4.52 -3.39
C ASP A 47 19.57 -3.15 -3.16
N ASP A 48 18.34 -3.16 -2.66
CA ASP A 48 17.50 -2.01 -2.40
C ASP A 48 17.92 -1.26 -1.12
N GLU A 49 18.76 -1.82 -0.25
CA GLU A 49 19.34 -1.16 0.93
C GLU A 49 20.03 0.18 0.59
N GLN A 50 20.59 0.28 -0.62
CA GLN A 50 21.19 1.52 -1.14
C GLN A 50 20.18 2.67 -1.31
N LEU A 51 18.87 2.41 -1.29
CA LEU A 51 17.80 3.40 -1.34
C LEU A 51 17.67 4.18 -0.02
N ILE A 52 18.08 3.60 1.11
CA ILE A 52 17.99 4.23 2.44
C ILE A 52 18.84 5.49 2.53
N GLU A 53 20.08 5.44 2.03
CA GLU A 53 21.06 6.52 2.20
C GLU A 53 21.00 7.59 1.10
N ARG A 54 20.03 7.52 0.18
CA ARG A 54 19.92 8.51 -0.90
C ARG A 54 19.56 9.89 -0.34
N LYS A 55 20.24 10.92 -0.86
CA LYS A 55 19.97 12.33 -0.51
C LYS A 55 18.53 12.76 -0.83
N ARG A 56 17.92 12.19 -1.88
CA ARG A 56 16.53 12.42 -2.23
C ARG A 56 15.73 11.17 -1.89
N LYS A 57 14.59 11.37 -1.21
CA LYS A 57 13.63 10.29 -0.95
C LYS A 57 13.21 9.65 -2.28
N VAL A 58 13.11 8.34 -2.28
CA VAL A 58 12.61 7.57 -3.43
C VAL A 58 11.11 7.82 -3.55
N ASP A 59 10.68 8.11 -4.77
CA ASP A 59 9.29 8.12 -5.15
C ASP A 59 8.94 6.70 -5.63
N PHE A 60 8.06 6.04 -4.89
CA PHE A 60 7.59 4.68 -5.20
C PHE A 60 6.21 4.69 -5.87
N THR A 61 5.54 5.85 -5.96
CA THR A 61 4.22 5.94 -6.61
C THR A 61 4.38 6.17 -8.10
N GLY A 62 5.38 6.96 -8.51
CA GLY A 62 5.63 7.24 -9.92
C GLY A 62 4.65 8.26 -10.52
N ASP A 63 3.81 8.91 -9.70
CA ASP A 63 2.77 9.87 -10.13
C ASP A 63 3.33 11.06 -10.93
N GLY A 64 4.62 11.37 -10.76
CA GLY A 64 5.30 12.46 -11.45
C GLY A 64 5.96 12.05 -12.77
N LEU A 65 5.80 10.81 -13.23
CA LEU A 65 6.33 10.33 -14.51
C LEU A 65 5.42 10.76 -15.66
N ASP A 66 6.00 11.38 -16.67
CA ASP A 66 5.31 11.74 -17.91
C ASP A 66 5.14 10.48 -18.77
N VAL A 67 4.08 9.70 -18.50
CA VAL A 67 3.71 8.49 -19.25
C VAL A 67 2.90 8.92 -20.47
N PRO A 68 3.41 8.75 -21.71
CA PRO A 68 2.68 9.14 -22.90
C PRO A 68 1.36 8.38 -23.00
N GLY A 69 0.25 9.08 -23.23
CA GLY A 69 -1.07 8.44 -23.37
C GLY A 69 -1.89 8.42 -22.08
N SER A 70 -1.28 8.55 -20.91
CA SER A 70 -1.97 8.55 -19.59
C SER A 70 -3.13 9.54 -19.49
N GLU A 71 -2.97 10.77 -19.96
CA GLU A 71 -4.03 11.78 -19.89
C GLU A 71 -5.22 11.53 -20.87
N LEU A 72 -5.09 10.58 -21.80
CA LEU A 72 -6.09 10.38 -22.86
C LEU A 72 -7.27 9.52 -22.42
N ASP A 73 -7.11 8.73 -21.37
CA ASP A 73 -8.07 7.77 -20.87
C ASP A 73 -8.47 7.96 -19.40
N ASP A 74 -8.10 9.09 -18.76
CA ASP A 74 -8.60 9.54 -17.43
C ASP A 74 -10.13 9.34 -17.25
N GLN A 75 -10.91 9.59 -18.30
CA GLN A 75 -12.36 9.46 -18.26
C GLN A 75 -12.82 8.01 -18.25
N GLN A 76 -12.04 7.12 -18.86
CA GLN A 76 -12.31 5.70 -18.98
C GLN A 76 -11.94 4.94 -17.71
N GLU A 77 -11.09 5.52 -16.83
CA GLU A 77 -10.76 4.93 -15.54
C GLU A 77 -12.00 4.69 -14.68
N ASN A 78 -12.89 5.67 -14.63
CA ASN A 78 -14.12 5.61 -13.84
C ASN A 78 -15.08 4.49 -14.26
N ILE A 79 -14.90 3.95 -15.47
CA ILE A 79 -15.75 2.88 -16.03
C ILE A 79 -14.96 1.58 -16.26
N GLY A 80 -13.69 1.50 -15.85
CA GLY A 80 -12.83 0.32 -16.04
C GLY A 80 -12.59 0.00 -17.50
N SER A 81 -12.50 1.03 -18.36
CA SER A 81 -12.16 0.88 -19.79
C SER A 81 -10.88 1.63 -20.16
N GLU A 82 -10.08 1.97 -19.15
CA GLU A 82 -8.74 2.53 -19.30
C GLU A 82 -7.81 1.54 -20.02
N ASP A 83 -6.81 2.08 -20.68
CA ASP A 83 -5.68 1.34 -21.21
C ASP A 83 -4.65 1.17 -20.09
N GLU A 84 -4.63 -0.02 -19.48
CA GLU A 84 -3.75 -0.35 -18.37
C GLU A 84 -2.25 -0.07 -18.65
N GLU A 85 -1.83 -0.03 -19.92
CA GLU A 85 -0.44 0.29 -20.28
C GLU A 85 -0.06 1.74 -19.99
N ASN A 86 -1.04 2.66 -20.00
CA ASN A 86 -0.80 4.07 -19.75
C ASN A 86 -0.81 4.42 -18.26
N ASN A 87 -1.07 3.45 -17.39
CA ASN A 87 -1.12 3.63 -15.94
C ASN A 87 0.12 3.06 -15.24
N SER A 88 0.53 3.70 -14.13
CA SER A 88 1.76 3.33 -13.41
C SER A 88 1.66 2.01 -12.62
N TYR A 89 0.45 1.46 -12.48
CA TYR A 89 0.20 0.18 -11.82
C TYR A 89 0.26 -0.96 -12.85
N SER A 90 1.43 -1.62 -12.94
CA SER A 90 1.63 -2.76 -13.83
C SER A 90 0.83 -4.01 -13.44
N ASN A 91 -0.23 -4.30 -14.20
CA ASN A 91 -0.60 -5.59 -14.79
C ASN A 91 -0.41 -6.86 -13.91
N ALA A 92 -1.34 -7.16 -12.99
CA ALA A 92 -1.76 -8.54 -12.61
C ALA A 92 -2.71 -8.55 -11.38
N ASP A 93 -3.93 -8.00 -11.48
CA ASP A 93 -5.17 -8.54 -10.86
C ASP A 93 -6.28 -7.48 -10.95
N GLU A 94 -6.99 -7.46 -12.08
CA GLU A 94 -8.40 -7.05 -12.12
C GLU A 94 -9.27 -8.30 -12.36
N GLU A 95 -9.12 -9.34 -11.52
CA GLU A 95 -10.26 -10.24 -11.28
C GLU A 95 -11.27 -9.49 -10.41
N GLU A 96 -12.19 -8.80 -11.08
CA GLU A 96 -13.49 -8.39 -10.55
C GLU A 96 -14.13 -9.55 -9.76
N ARG A 97 -14.41 -9.35 -8.46
CA ARG A 97 -15.39 -10.14 -7.69
C ARG A 97 -16.18 -9.31 -6.69
#